data_AF-A0A8B9ZJN7-F1
#
_entry.id   AF-A0A8B9ZJN7-F1
#
_cell.length_a   1.000
_cell.length_b   1.000
_cell.length_c   1.000
_cell.angle_alpha   90.00
_cell.angle_beta   90.00
_cell.angle_gamma   90.00
#
_symmetry.space_group_name_H-M   'P 1'
#
loop_
_entity.id
_entity.type
_entity.pdbx_description
1 polymer ?
#
loop_
_entity_poly.entity_id
_entity_poly.type
_entity_poly.pdbx_seq_one_letter_code
_entity_poly.pdbx_strand_id
1 'polypeptide(L)'
;HSQPQAAVLPRVRAVHGGAALPELLRRYDGWAGRYEQDVAALEYRAPHLAAASLAFAFPAPPAGARVLDVGCGTGLVARELQRRGFGCLHGVDGSAGMLERARGTGLYRQLQRCVLGREPLPGPAGGFLCLTTRSNPSNLRYKAELEAALQRLEQQGAWQKVLAQEVERWERATEEEESVQGTGYISGVVYIYRKCPVPPLEEG
;
A
#
# COMPACT_ATOMS: atom_id res chain seq x y z
N HIS A 1 -18.45 14.69 18.19
CA HIS A 1 -17.05 15.17 18.17
C HIS A 1 -16.55 15.34 16.73
N SER A 2 -17.15 16.26 15.98
CA SER A 2 -17.06 16.31 14.49
C SER A 2 -16.01 17.28 13.93
N GLN A 3 -15.31 18.03 14.79
CA GLN A 3 -14.38 19.10 14.37
C GLN A 3 -13.09 18.64 13.67
N PRO A 4 -12.46 17.48 13.99
CA PRO A 4 -11.24 17.06 13.30
C PRO A 4 -11.47 16.78 11.81
N GLN A 5 -12.61 16.18 11.46
CA GLN A 5 -12.90 15.73 10.10
C GLN A 5 -13.16 16.90 9.14
N ALA A 6 -13.89 17.93 9.57
CA ALA A 6 -14.20 19.08 8.72
C ALA A 6 -12.94 19.79 8.18
N ALA A 7 -11.86 19.83 8.97
CA ALA A 7 -10.59 20.41 8.53
C ALA A 7 -9.75 19.45 7.67
N VAL A 8 -9.93 18.14 7.79
CA VAL A 8 -9.15 17.09 7.11
C VAL A 8 -9.66 16.86 5.68
N LEU A 9 -10.98 16.82 5.49
CA LEU A 9 -11.60 16.48 4.20
C LEU A 9 -11.07 17.32 3.03
N PRO A 10 -10.98 18.66 3.10
CA PRO A 10 -10.48 19.46 1.97
C PRO A 10 -9.01 19.17 1.63
N ARG A 11 -8.17 18.87 2.63
CA ARG A 11 -6.75 18.57 2.42
C ARG A 11 -6.56 17.24 1.71
N VAL A 12 -7.25 16.20 2.18
CA VAL A 12 -7.15 14.86 1.59
C VAL A 12 -7.73 14.88 0.18
N ARG A 13 -8.88 15.53 -0.02
CA ARG A 13 -9.48 15.76 -1.34
C ARG A 13 -8.50 16.41 -2.32
N ALA A 14 -7.80 17.45 -1.90
CA ALA A 14 -6.82 18.14 -2.73
C ALA A 14 -5.69 17.23 -3.22
N VAL A 15 -5.31 16.20 -2.46
CA VAL A 15 -4.30 15.22 -2.89
C VAL A 15 -4.84 14.31 -3.99
N HIS A 16 -6.05 13.78 -3.82
CA HIS A 16 -6.61 12.75 -4.72
C HIS A 16 -7.33 13.28 -5.97
N GLY A 17 -7.56 14.59 -6.08
CA GLY A 17 -8.27 15.17 -7.21
C GLY A 17 -7.50 15.09 -8.54
N GLY A 18 -7.78 14.04 -9.33
CA GLY A 18 -7.60 13.94 -10.79
C GLY A 18 -6.23 14.28 -11.41
N ALA A 19 -5.20 14.42 -10.59
CA ALA A 19 -3.93 14.99 -11.02
C ALA A 19 -3.10 14.01 -11.86
N ALA A 20 -2.30 14.57 -12.78
CA ALA A 20 -1.25 13.81 -13.45
C ALA A 20 -0.21 13.32 -12.44
N LEU A 21 0.43 12.19 -12.71
CA LEU A 21 1.35 11.53 -11.78
C LEU A 21 2.41 12.46 -11.14
N PRO A 22 3.15 13.33 -11.88
CA PRO A 22 4.14 14.21 -11.24
C PRO A 22 3.53 15.19 -10.23
N GLU A 23 2.31 15.67 -10.49
CA GLU A 23 1.61 16.54 -9.57
C GLU A 23 1.04 15.77 -8.38
N LEU A 24 0.50 14.58 -8.61
CA LEU A 24 0.07 13.67 -7.55
C LEU A 24 1.20 13.37 -6.56
N LEU A 25 2.40 13.06 -7.07
CA LEU A 25 3.59 12.81 -6.23
C LEU A 25 3.98 14.05 -5.42
N ARG A 26 3.97 15.25 -6.03
CA ARG A 26 4.22 16.50 -5.28
C ARG A 26 3.19 16.76 -4.19
N ARG A 27 1.91 16.44 -4.44
CA ARG A 27 0.85 16.57 -3.44
C ARG A 27 1.08 15.62 -2.27
N TYR A 28 1.45 14.36 -2.54
CA TYR A 28 1.85 13.41 -1.49
C TYR A 28 3.10 13.85 -0.73
N ASP A 29 4.12 14.40 -1.42
CA ASP A 29 5.33 14.93 -0.78
C ASP A 29 4.96 16.03 0.24
N GLY A 30 4.11 16.98 -0.15
CA GLY A 30 3.62 18.05 0.75
C GLY A 30 2.71 17.55 1.87
N TRP A 31 2.01 16.42 1.68
CA TRP A 31 1.10 15.85 2.65
C TRP A 31 1.79 14.96 3.69
N ALA A 32 2.97 14.41 3.39
CA ALA A 32 3.68 13.43 4.23
C ALA A 32 3.85 13.85 5.71
N GLY A 33 4.00 15.15 5.98
CA GLY A 33 4.09 15.70 7.33
C GLY A 33 2.83 15.47 8.20
N ARG A 34 1.64 15.49 7.58
CA ARG A 34 0.33 15.40 8.26
C ARG A 34 -0.42 14.12 7.93
N TYR A 35 0.09 13.31 7.00
CA TYR A 35 -0.53 12.10 6.49
C TYR A 35 -1.17 11.24 7.58
N GLU A 36 -0.38 10.82 8.58
CA GLU A 36 -0.87 9.92 9.63
C GLU A 36 -2.01 10.51 10.47
N GLN A 37 -1.95 11.81 10.78
CA GLN A 37 -2.99 12.49 11.54
C GLN A 37 -4.29 12.60 10.73
N ASP A 38 -4.16 12.95 9.45
CA ASP A 38 -5.30 13.11 8.55
C ASP A 38 -5.98 11.76 8.27
N VAL A 39 -5.22 10.71 7.95
CA VAL A 39 -5.81 9.37 7.69
C VAL A 39 -6.38 8.72 8.96
N ALA A 40 -5.84 9.02 10.14
CA ALA A 40 -6.44 8.59 11.41
C ALA A 40 -7.83 9.21 11.63
N ALA A 41 -8.01 10.50 11.28
CA ALA A 41 -9.31 11.16 11.36
C ALA A 41 -10.34 10.60 10.35
N LEU A 42 -9.85 9.95 9.28
CA LEU A 42 -10.66 9.25 8.28
C LEU A 42 -10.86 7.77 8.60
N GLU A 43 -10.49 7.29 9.79
CA GLU A 43 -10.63 5.89 10.17
C GLU A 43 -9.97 4.93 9.16
N TYR A 44 -8.78 5.29 8.66
CA TYR A 44 -8.07 4.53 7.65
C TYR A 44 -7.61 3.16 8.19
N ARG A 45 -8.17 2.07 7.63
CA ARG A 45 -7.97 0.69 8.14
C ARG A 45 -6.94 -0.11 7.39
N ALA A 46 -6.44 0.37 6.25
CA ALA A 46 -5.52 -0.38 5.40
C ALA A 46 -4.32 -0.97 6.14
N PRO A 47 -3.61 -0.25 7.05
CA PRO A 47 -2.42 -0.79 7.70
C PRO A 47 -2.70 -2.05 8.51
N HIS A 48 -3.80 -2.02 9.28
CA HIS A 48 -4.21 -3.14 10.09
C HIS A 48 -4.66 -4.34 9.23
N LEU A 49 -5.45 -4.07 8.20
CA LEU A 49 -5.98 -5.10 7.29
C LEU A 49 -4.86 -5.78 6.50
N ALA A 50 -3.94 -4.99 5.93
CA ALA A 50 -2.74 -5.46 5.23
C ALA A 50 -1.95 -6.47 6.07
N ALA A 51 -1.60 -6.06 7.30
CA ALA A 51 -0.81 -6.87 8.20
C ALA A 51 -1.59 -8.10 8.72
N ALA A 52 -2.89 -7.97 8.96
CA ALA A 52 -3.76 -9.09 9.34
C ALA A 52 -3.87 -10.13 8.22
N SER A 53 -4.13 -9.70 6.99
CA SER A 53 -4.23 -10.56 5.82
C SER A 53 -2.91 -11.29 5.53
N LEU A 54 -1.76 -10.62 5.68
CA LEU A 54 -0.46 -11.28 5.53
C LEU A 54 -0.21 -12.33 6.61
N ALA A 55 -0.49 -12.01 7.87
CA ALA A 55 -0.33 -12.95 8.98
C ALA A 55 -1.30 -14.14 8.87
N PHE A 56 -2.50 -13.93 8.35
CA PHE A 56 -3.47 -14.99 8.09
C PHE A 56 -2.99 -15.91 6.96
N ALA A 57 -2.48 -15.35 5.86
CA ALA A 57 -1.95 -16.11 4.74
C ALA A 57 -0.68 -16.90 5.11
N PHE A 58 0.11 -16.37 6.06
CA PHE A 58 1.37 -16.96 6.52
C PHE A 58 1.47 -16.92 8.05
N PRO A 59 0.80 -17.84 8.77
CA PRO A 59 0.77 -17.85 10.23
C PRO A 59 2.12 -18.27 10.85
N ALA A 60 2.96 -18.98 10.10
CA ALA A 60 4.30 -19.41 10.51
C ALA A 60 5.31 -19.09 9.40
N PRO A 61 5.61 -17.81 9.14
CA PRO A 61 6.58 -17.43 8.12
C PRO A 61 7.98 -17.89 8.56
N PRO A 62 8.86 -18.29 7.61
CA PRO A 62 10.24 -18.62 7.94
C PRO A 62 10.94 -17.48 8.68
N ALA A 63 11.86 -17.81 9.60
CA ALA A 63 12.69 -16.82 10.25
C ALA A 63 13.41 -15.95 9.21
N GLY A 64 13.31 -14.63 9.34
CA GLY A 64 13.89 -13.70 8.36
C GLY A 64 13.12 -13.58 7.04
N ALA A 65 11.89 -14.09 6.95
CA ALA A 65 11.03 -13.87 5.79
C ALA A 65 10.94 -12.38 5.45
N ARG A 66 11.24 -12.07 4.19
CA ARG A 66 11.26 -10.70 3.68
C ARG A 66 9.86 -10.28 3.26
N VAL A 67 9.45 -9.09 3.66
CA VAL A 67 8.19 -8.48 3.21
C VAL A 67 8.52 -7.22 2.43
N LEU A 68 8.02 -7.15 1.19
CA LEU A 68 7.99 -5.91 0.41
C LEU A 68 6.65 -5.23 0.64
N ASP A 69 6.68 -4.09 1.31
CA ASP A 69 5.54 -3.19 1.54
C ASP A 69 5.46 -2.19 0.39
N VAL A 70 4.43 -2.33 -0.43
CA VAL A 70 4.30 -1.64 -1.71
C VAL A 70 3.28 -0.52 -1.63
N GLY A 71 3.75 0.71 -1.88
CA GLY A 71 2.99 1.92 -1.49
C GLY A 71 3.09 2.15 0.01
N CYS A 72 4.30 2.03 0.56
CA CYS A 72 4.54 1.98 2.00
C CYS A 72 4.19 3.29 2.73
N GLY A 73 4.04 4.40 2.01
CA GLY A 73 3.68 5.70 2.58
C GLY A 73 4.65 6.12 3.67
N THR A 74 4.12 6.55 4.82
CA THR A 74 4.93 6.91 6.00
C THR A 74 5.31 5.70 6.88
N GLY A 75 4.95 4.48 6.48
CA GLY A 75 5.30 3.25 7.19
C GLY A 75 4.28 2.71 8.18
N LEU A 76 3.00 3.08 8.04
CA LEU A 76 1.93 2.56 8.90
C LEU A 76 1.77 1.04 8.81
N VAL A 77 1.83 0.47 7.60
CA VAL A 77 1.74 -0.99 7.39
C VAL A 77 2.90 -1.69 8.08
N ALA A 78 4.13 -1.18 7.95
CA ALA A 78 5.30 -1.74 8.62
C ALA A 78 5.17 -1.80 10.14
N ARG A 79 4.57 -0.80 10.78
CA ARG A 79 4.33 -0.81 12.24
C ARG A 79 3.41 -1.97 12.63
N GLU A 80 2.34 -2.19 11.87
CA GLU A 80 1.42 -3.31 12.12
C GLU A 80 2.06 -4.67 11.83
N LEU A 81 2.88 -4.76 10.77
CA LEU A 81 3.65 -5.96 10.43
C LEU A 81 4.66 -6.32 11.51
N GLN A 82 5.40 -5.34 12.04
CA GLN A 82 6.36 -5.56 13.12
C GLN A 82 5.69 -6.13 14.37
N ARG A 83 4.53 -5.58 14.78
CA ARG A 83 3.76 -6.10 15.92
C ARG A 83 3.31 -7.54 15.75
N ARG A 84 3.22 -8.03 14.50
CA ARG A 84 2.86 -9.40 14.15
C ARG A 84 4.07 -10.31 13.88
N GLY A 85 5.29 -9.84 14.16
CA GLY A 85 6.52 -10.64 14.07
C GLY A 85 7.26 -10.56 12.73
N PHE A 86 6.81 -9.75 11.78
CA PHE A 86 7.54 -9.53 10.53
C PHE A 86 8.65 -8.50 10.73
N GLY A 87 9.91 -8.96 10.80
CA GLY A 87 11.07 -8.10 11.12
C GLY A 87 12.00 -7.76 9.94
N CYS A 88 11.76 -8.28 8.73
CA CYS A 88 12.59 -7.99 7.56
C CYS A 88 11.78 -7.26 6.49
N LEU A 89 11.57 -5.97 6.71
CA LEU A 89 10.71 -5.13 5.87
C LEU A 89 11.54 -4.31 4.87
N HIS A 90 11.15 -4.36 3.60
CA HIS A 90 11.56 -3.44 2.56
C HIS A 90 10.34 -2.64 2.11
N GLY A 91 10.52 -1.36 1.78
CA GLY A 91 9.41 -0.50 1.40
C GLY A 91 9.67 0.20 0.07
N VAL A 92 8.61 0.39 -0.70
CA VAL A 92 8.64 1.25 -1.89
C VAL A 92 7.49 2.23 -1.90
N ASP A 93 7.77 3.44 -2.38
CA ASP A 93 6.77 4.49 -2.59
C ASP A 93 7.21 5.43 -3.72
N GLY A 94 6.26 6.08 -4.39
CA GLY A 94 6.57 7.06 -5.43
C GLY A 94 6.96 8.44 -4.87
N SER A 95 6.49 8.76 -3.66
CA SER A 95 6.70 10.04 -2.98
C SER A 95 7.99 10.03 -2.16
N ALA A 96 8.86 11.01 -2.41
CA ALA A 96 10.08 11.19 -1.65
C ALA A 96 9.79 11.62 -0.20
N GLY A 97 8.80 12.50 -0.01
CA GLY A 97 8.37 12.94 1.32
C GLY A 97 7.83 11.77 2.15
N MET A 98 7.05 10.86 1.55
CA MET A 98 6.59 9.65 2.24
C MET A 98 7.75 8.76 2.68
N LEU A 99 8.71 8.49 1.78
CA LEU A 99 9.89 7.68 2.09
C LEU A 99 10.78 8.30 3.17
N GLU A 100 10.85 9.63 3.26
CA GLU A 100 11.55 10.31 4.34
C GLU A 100 10.90 10.00 5.71
N ARG A 101 9.57 10.08 5.80
CA ARG A 101 8.83 9.72 7.02
C ARG A 101 8.99 8.24 7.35
N ALA A 102 8.88 7.36 6.34
CA ALA A 102 9.09 5.93 6.51
C ALA A 102 10.51 5.60 7.03
N ARG A 103 11.54 6.29 6.52
CA ARG A 103 12.92 6.13 6.99
C ARG A 103 13.06 6.50 8.47
N GLY A 104 12.40 7.57 8.90
CA GLY A 104 12.39 7.99 10.30
C GLY A 104 11.80 6.97 11.28
N THR A 105 11.06 5.96 10.80
CA THR A 105 10.54 4.89 11.65
C THR A 105 11.59 3.87 12.10
N GLY A 106 12.69 3.73 11.34
CA GLY A 106 13.71 2.70 11.58
C GLY A 106 13.24 1.25 11.31
N LEU A 107 12.04 1.05 10.74
CA LEU A 107 11.45 -0.28 10.56
C LEU A 107 11.86 -0.97 9.25
N TYR A 108 12.27 -0.20 8.26
CA TYR A 108 12.64 -0.71 6.94
C TYR A 108 14.15 -0.92 6.85
N ARG A 109 14.57 -2.11 6.39
CA ARG A 109 15.98 -2.37 6.05
C ARG A 109 16.39 -1.65 4.76
N GLN A 110 15.46 -1.54 3.82
CA GLN A 110 15.67 -0.85 2.55
C GLN A 110 14.40 -0.09 2.16
N LEU A 111 14.60 1.12 1.64
CA LEU A 111 13.55 1.97 1.10
C LEU A 111 13.98 2.44 -0.29
N GLN A 112 13.12 2.27 -1.28
CA GLN A 112 13.40 2.69 -2.66
C GLN A 112 12.24 3.49 -3.23
N ARG A 113 12.57 4.54 -3.99
CA ARG A 113 11.58 5.24 -4.80
C ARG A 113 11.19 4.39 -6.00
N CYS A 114 9.90 4.14 -6.15
CA CYS A 114 9.36 3.33 -7.24
C CYS A 114 7.91 3.74 -7.49
N VAL A 115 7.58 4.11 -8.72
CA VAL A 115 6.19 4.33 -9.12
C VAL A 115 5.56 3.01 -9.53
N LEU A 116 4.50 2.66 -8.82
CA LEU A 116 3.74 1.45 -9.07
C LEU A 116 3.12 1.42 -10.46
N GLY A 117 3.17 0.25 -11.09
CA GLY A 117 2.62 0.02 -12.42
C GLY A 117 3.47 0.53 -13.58
N ARG A 118 4.53 1.31 -13.31
CA ARG A 118 5.43 1.88 -14.33
C ARG A 118 6.84 1.32 -14.29
N GLU A 119 7.32 0.99 -13.09
CA GLU A 119 8.66 0.46 -12.85
C GLU A 119 8.56 -0.98 -12.33
N PRO A 120 9.56 -1.83 -12.60
CA PRO A 120 9.62 -3.16 -12.00
C PRO A 120 9.77 -3.05 -10.48
N LEU A 121 9.07 -3.88 -9.73
CA LEU A 121 9.18 -3.89 -8.27
C LEU A 121 10.58 -4.36 -7.85
N PRO A 122 11.30 -3.58 -7.02
CA PRO A 122 12.60 -3.98 -6.52
C PRO A 122 12.44 -5.06 -5.43
N GLY A 123 13.43 -5.93 -5.31
CA GLY A 123 13.53 -6.81 -4.15
C GLY A 123 14.30 -8.11 -4.43
N PRO A 124 15.03 -8.63 -3.43
CA PRO A 124 15.82 -9.85 -3.57
C PRO A 124 14.95 -11.10 -3.84
N ALA A 125 15.58 -12.23 -4.17
CA ALA A 125 14.87 -13.51 -4.38
C ALA A 125 14.11 -13.98 -3.12
N GLY A 126 12.93 -14.57 -3.30
CA GLY A 126 12.02 -14.98 -2.21
C GLY A 126 11.30 -13.84 -1.49
N GLY A 127 10.39 -14.19 -0.58
CA GLY A 127 9.65 -13.24 0.27
C GLY A 127 8.17 -13.10 -0.08
N PHE A 128 7.52 -12.20 0.64
CA PHE A 128 6.13 -11.82 0.51
C PHE A 128 6.01 -10.38 0.03
N LEU A 129 4.92 -10.08 -0.65
CA LEU A 129 4.55 -8.73 -1.03
C LEU A 129 3.19 -8.42 -0.42
N CYS A 130 3.09 -7.25 0.19
CA CYS A 130 1.85 -6.70 0.71
C CYS A 130 1.59 -5.35 0.03
N LEU A 131 0.38 -5.21 -0.50
CA LEU A 131 -0.04 -4.02 -1.23
C LEU A 131 -1.49 -3.71 -0.90
N THR A 132 -1.80 -2.42 -0.77
CA THR A 132 -3.18 -1.98 -0.62
C THR A 132 -3.51 -0.82 -1.54
N THR A 133 -4.77 -0.71 -1.96
CA THR A 133 -5.24 0.39 -2.80
C THR A 133 -6.71 0.69 -2.51
N ARG A 134 -7.12 1.94 -2.73
CA ARG A 134 -8.52 2.34 -2.64
C ARG A 134 -9.31 1.85 -3.86
N SER A 135 -10.62 1.71 -3.69
CA SER A 135 -11.56 1.30 -4.75
C SER A 135 -12.69 2.32 -4.90
N ASN A 136 -12.35 3.61 -4.92
CA ASN A 136 -13.27 4.72 -5.16
C ASN A 136 -13.18 5.23 -6.61
N PRO A 137 -14.21 5.93 -7.12
CA PRO A 137 -14.29 6.36 -8.53
C PRO A 137 -13.03 7.07 -9.05
N SER A 138 -12.46 8.01 -8.28
CA SER A 138 -11.27 8.77 -8.68
C SER A 138 -10.00 7.91 -8.76
N ASN A 139 -9.95 6.76 -8.10
CA ASN A 139 -8.80 5.84 -8.08
C ASN A 139 -8.92 4.66 -9.05
N LEU A 140 -10.08 4.46 -9.72
CA LEU A 140 -10.33 3.28 -10.55
C LEU A 140 -9.31 3.09 -11.67
N ARG A 141 -8.90 4.17 -12.33
CA ARG A 141 -7.87 4.11 -13.38
C ARG A 141 -6.53 3.64 -12.84
N TYR A 142 -6.09 4.21 -11.71
CA TYR A 142 -4.85 3.81 -11.07
C TYR A 142 -4.90 2.35 -10.60
N LYS A 143 -6.03 1.93 -10.01
CA LYS A 143 -6.27 0.54 -9.63
C LYS A 143 -6.16 -0.40 -10.83
N ALA A 144 -6.76 -0.06 -11.97
CA ALA A 144 -6.67 -0.88 -13.18
C ALA A 144 -5.23 -0.99 -13.72
N GLU A 145 -4.48 0.12 -13.76
CA GLU A 145 -3.06 0.12 -14.17
C GLU A 145 -2.20 -0.75 -13.22
N LEU A 146 -2.49 -0.67 -11.92
CA LEU A 146 -1.84 -1.46 -10.88
C LEU A 146 -2.15 -2.96 -11.01
N GLU A 147 -3.42 -3.33 -11.17
CA GLU A 147 -3.84 -4.72 -11.36
C GLU A 147 -3.24 -5.33 -12.63
N ALA A 148 -3.16 -4.56 -13.71
CA ALA A 148 -2.47 -5.00 -14.93
C ALA A 148 -0.98 -5.26 -14.68
N ALA A 149 -0.32 -4.44 -13.83
CA ALA A 149 1.07 -4.67 -13.47
C ALA A 149 1.26 -5.91 -12.59
N LEU A 150 0.37 -6.11 -11.62
CA LEU A 150 0.35 -7.31 -10.79
C LEU A 150 0.11 -8.57 -11.62
N GLN A 151 -0.79 -8.52 -12.60
CA GLN A 151 -1.03 -9.63 -13.53
C GLN A 151 0.20 -9.95 -14.39
N ARG A 152 0.97 -8.94 -14.83
CA ARG A 152 2.24 -9.17 -15.54
C ARG A 152 3.26 -9.87 -14.65
N LEU A 153 3.34 -9.53 -13.36
CA LEU A 153 4.23 -10.21 -12.40
C LEU A 153 3.84 -11.70 -12.22
N GLU A 154 2.55 -12.02 -12.28
CA GLU A 154 2.05 -13.40 -12.26
C GLU A 154 2.40 -14.15 -13.56
N GLN A 155 2.17 -13.53 -14.71
CA GLN A 155 2.44 -14.13 -16.03
C GLN A 155 3.93 -14.42 -16.25
N GLN A 156 4.81 -13.61 -15.66
CA GLN A 156 6.26 -13.83 -15.69
C GLN A 156 6.71 -14.98 -14.77
N GLY A 157 5.79 -15.58 -14.01
CA GLY A 157 6.10 -16.64 -13.05
C GLY A 157 6.92 -16.19 -11.85
N ALA A 158 7.16 -14.88 -11.69
CA ALA A 158 8.00 -14.33 -10.62
C ALA A 158 7.24 -14.23 -9.29
N TRP A 159 5.92 -14.04 -9.34
CA TRP A 159 5.07 -13.89 -8.16
C TRP A 159 3.78 -14.69 -8.30
N GLN A 160 3.35 -15.30 -7.21
CA GLN A 160 2.07 -16.00 -7.11
C GLN A 160 1.13 -15.19 -6.23
N LYS A 161 -0.08 -14.89 -6.71
CA LYS A 161 -1.14 -14.31 -5.89
C LYS A 161 -1.58 -15.30 -4.85
N VAL A 162 -1.62 -14.86 -3.60
CA VAL A 162 -2.04 -15.65 -2.44
C VAL A 162 -3.43 -15.21 -2.00
N LEU A 163 -3.66 -13.90 -1.97
CA LEU A 163 -4.92 -13.30 -1.57
C LEU A 163 -5.15 -11.99 -2.34
N ALA A 164 -6.39 -11.77 -2.76
CA ALA A 164 -6.93 -10.45 -3.10
C ALA A 164 -8.27 -10.33 -2.38
N GLN A 165 -8.38 -9.36 -1.46
CA GLN A 165 -9.55 -9.20 -0.60
C GLN A 165 -10.10 -7.78 -0.73
N GLU A 166 -11.34 -7.66 -1.22
CA GLU A 166 -12.08 -6.42 -1.19
C GLU A 166 -12.63 -6.13 0.21
N VAL A 167 -12.67 -4.85 0.57
CA VAL A 167 -13.12 -4.39 1.88
C VAL A 167 -13.96 -3.13 1.70
N GLU A 168 -15.22 -3.19 2.10
CA GLU A 168 -16.21 -2.10 1.88
C GLU A 168 -16.00 -0.86 2.75
N ARG A 169 -15.57 -1.05 4.01
CA ARG A 169 -15.31 0.04 4.97
C ARG A 169 -13.82 0.27 5.15
N TRP A 170 -13.18 0.82 4.13
CA TRP A 170 -11.73 1.01 4.05
C TRP A 170 -11.25 2.24 4.81
N GLU A 171 -11.89 3.38 4.53
CA GLU A 171 -11.73 4.68 5.18
C GLU A 171 -12.99 5.50 4.92
N ARG A 172 -13.21 6.56 5.71
CA ARG A 172 -14.31 7.50 5.48
C ARG A 172 -14.09 8.24 4.16
N ALA A 173 -15.16 8.36 3.38
CA ALA A 173 -15.12 9.04 2.09
C ALA A 173 -14.86 10.55 2.26
N THR A 174 -14.06 11.09 1.35
CA THR A 174 -13.79 12.54 1.29
C THR A 174 -14.91 13.33 0.61
N GLU A 175 -15.69 12.66 -0.21
CA GLU A 175 -16.84 13.17 -0.96
C GLU A 175 -17.98 12.14 -0.87
N GLU A 176 -19.23 12.61 -0.87
CA GLU A 176 -20.40 11.72 -0.70
C GLU A 176 -20.56 10.79 -1.91
N GLU A 177 -20.24 11.29 -3.11
CA GLU A 177 -20.25 10.60 -4.39
C GLU A 177 -19.21 9.48 -4.48
N GLU A 178 -18.16 9.55 -3.66
CA GLU A 178 -17.17 8.48 -3.58
C GLU A 178 -17.58 7.35 -2.62
N SER A 179 -18.60 7.59 -1.78
CA SER A 179 -19.02 6.61 -0.79
C SER A 179 -19.75 5.43 -1.42
N VAL A 180 -19.50 4.23 -0.88
CA VAL A 180 -20.24 3.04 -1.25
C VAL A 180 -21.66 3.18 -0.73
N GLN A 181 -22.63 3.30 -1.63
CA GLN A 181 -24.08 3.27 -1.33
C GLN A 181 -24.52 4.21 -0.18
N GLY A 182 -23.90 5.39 -0.04
CA GLY A 182 -24.26 6.35 1.01
C GLY A 182 -23.81 5.96 2.43
N THR A 183 -22.93 4.96 2.57
CA THR A 183 -22.40 4.52 3.87
C THR A 183 -21.46 5.54 4.52
N GLY A 184 -20.97 6.53 3.75
CA GLY A 184 -19.93 7.46 4.17
C GLY A 184 -18.52 6.87 4.18
N TYR A 185 -18.31 5.66 3.64
CA TYR A 185 -17.00 5.02 3.50
C TYR A 185 -16.72 4.69 2.03
N ILE A 186 -15.44 4.68 1.67
CA ILE A 186 -14.99 4.06 0.42
C ILE A 186 -14.53 2.63 0.69
N SER A 187 -14.51 1.82 -0.36
CA SER A 187 -13.92 0.50 -0.34
C SER A 187 -12.43 0.53 -0.74
N GLY A 188 -11.75 -0.60 -0.54
CA GLY A 188 -10.37 -0.82 -0.95
C GLY A 188 -10.06 -2.30 -1.10
N VAL A 189 -8.84 -2.61 -1.50
CA VAL A 189 -8.37 -3.99 -1.70
C VAL A 189 -7.03 -4.20 -1.03
N VAL A 190 -6.88 -5.36 -0.39
CA VAL A 190 -5.59 -5.89 0.06
C VAL A 190 -5.13 -6.98 -0.91
N TYR A 191 -3.90 -6.88 -1.38
CA TYR A 191 -3.25 -7.91 -2.19
C TYR A 191 -2.05 -8.49 -1.44
N ILE A 192 -1.99 -9.81 -1.38
CA ILE A 192 -0.86 -10.57 -0.83
C ILE A 192 -0.32 -11.48 -1.92
N TYR A 193 0.99 -11.41 -2.10
CA TYR A 193 1.72 -12.23 -3.05
C TYR A 193 2.88 -12.94 -2.37
N ARG A 194 3.26 -14.09 -2.93
CA ARG A 194 4.48 -14.81 -2.60
C ARG A 194 5.40 -14.82 -3.81
N LYS A 195 6.68 -14.52 -3.62
CA LYS A 195 7.65 -14.64 -4.71
C LYS A 195 7.88 -16.12 -5.03
N CYS A 196 7.80 -16.49 -6.31
CA CYS A 196 8.09 -17.84 -6.73
C CYS A 196 9.59 -18.15 -6.59
N PRO A 197 9.97 -19.40 -6.31
CA PRO A 197 11.36 -19.82 -6.42
C PRO A 197 11.88 -19.53 -7.84
N VAL A 198 13.10 -19.00 -7.95
CA VAL A 198 13.78 -18.95 -9.25
C VAL A 198 14.16 -20.40 -9.57
N PRO A 199 13.72 -20.97 -10.71
CA PRO A 199 14.20 -22.29 -11.11
C PRO A 199 15.74 -22.23 -11.22
N PRO A 200 16.47 -23.23 -10.72
CA PRO A 200 17.92 -23.26 -10.88
C PRO A 200 18.23 -23.13 -12.38
N LEU A 201 19.21 -22.27 -12.71
CA LEU A 201 19.75 -22.23 -14.06
C LEU A 201 20.24 -23.65 -14.38
N GLU A 202 19.70 -24.27 -15.43
CA GLU A 202 20.29 -25.50 -15.94
C GLU A 202 21.73 -25.18 -16.36
N GLU A 203 22.70 -25.69 -15.60
CA GLU A 203 24.09 -25.70 -16.03
C GLU A 203 24.16 -26.61 -17.26
N GLY A 204 24.23 -25.99 -18.44
CA GLY A 204 24.51 -26.65 -19.72
C GLY A 204 25.99 -26.86 -19.95
#